data_AF-A0A1Y5P9T7-F1
#
_entry.id   AF-A0A1Y5P9T7-F1
#
_cell.length_a   1.000
_cell.length_b   1.000
_cell.length_c   1.000
_cell.angle_alpha   90.00
_cell.angle_beta   90.00
_cell.angle_gamma   90.00
#
_symmetry.space_group_name_H-M   'P 1'
#
loop_
_entity.id
_entity.type
_entity.pdbx_description
1 polymer ?
#
loop_
_entity_poly.entity_id
_entity_poly.type
_entity_poly.pdbx_seq_one_letter_code
_entity_poly.pdbx_strand_id
1 'polypeptide(L)'
;MRIAARDLAAALEPFAGQVYFAPECHEKYVSLGFAASPAKIGAVALPDGPAYFRSRGSVMGQVPGEVVSAAFGVFNPAVVLPAVAYGWTLTDAATIERARTDGASSPMVWLAASSYCVWPTRGCGVNHPVPHIVDCMVLEQ
;
A
#
# COMPACT_ATOMS: atom_id res chain seq x y z
N MET A 1 15.19 -7.16 28.33
CA MET A 1 14.16 -8.18 28.08
C MET A 1 13.39 -7.77 26.83
N ARG A 2 13.65 -8.42 25.68
CA ARG A 2 12.82 -8.21 24.48
C ARG A 2 11.49 -8.89 24.73
N ILE A 3 10.40 -8.17 24.50
CA ILE A 3 9.04 -8.71 24.65
C ILE A 3 8.66 -9.20 23.26
N ALA A 4 8.38 -10.50 23.10
CA ALA A 4 8.12 -11.13 21.79
C ALA A 4 7.08 -10.35 20.94
N ALA A 5 6.07 -9.77 21.58
CA ALA A 5 5.10 -8.90 20.93
C ALA A 5 5.72 -7.65 20.26
N ARG A 6 6.72 -7.02 20.87
CA ARG A 6 7.42 -5.85 20.31
C ARG A 6 8.33 -6.23 19.15
N ASP A 7 9.00 -7.37 19.24
CA ASP A 7 9.83 -7.87 18.14
C ASP A 7 8.97 -8.21 16.91
N LEU A 8 7.82 -8.85 17.13
CA LEU A 8 6.85 -9.11 16.06
C LEU A 8 6.28 -7.81 15.47
N ALA A 9 5.90 -6.85 16.32
CA ALA A 9 5.39 -5.56 15.86
C ALA A 9 6.42 -4.81 15.00
N ALA A 10 7.69 -4.81 15.41
CA ALA A 10 8.78 -4.20 14.62
C ALA A 10 9.00 -4.91 13.28
N ALA A 11 8.86 -6.23 13.24
CA ALA A 11 8.97 -6.99 11.98
C ALA A 11 7.79 -6.73 11.03
N LEU A 12 6.59 -6.48 11.56
CA LEU A 12 5.38 -6.25 10.77
C LEU A 12 5.18 -4.78 10.37
N GLU A 13 5.77 -3.83 11.09
CA GLU A 13 5.61 -2.39 10.85
C GLU A 13 5.89 -2.01 9.38
N PRO A 14 7.01 -2.45 8.74
CA PRO A 14 7.26 -2.08 7.35
C PRO A 14 6.17 -2.57 6.40
N PHE A 15 5.60 -3.75 6.67
CA PHE A 15 4.52 -4.30 5.86
C PHE A 15 3.20 -3.56 6.08
N ALA A 16 2.85 -3.25 7.33
CA ALA A 16 1.62 -2.54 7.66
C ALA A 16 1.67 -1.05 7.29
N GLY A 17 2.86 -0.44 7.29
CA GLY A 17 3.07 0.98 7.01
C GLY A 17 3.23 1.33 5.53
N GLN A 18 3.81 0.43 4.72
CA GLN A 18 4.08 0.70 3.30
C GLN A 18 2.82 1.03 2.48
N VAL A 19 1.66 0.49 2.87
CA VAL A 19 0.36 0.72 2.22
C VAL A 19 -0.08 2.18 2.14
N TYR A 20 0.51 3.06 2.96
CA TYR A 20 0.23 4.50 2.93
C TYR A 20 1.02 5.23 1.83
N PHE A 21 2.09 4.62 1.33
CA PHE A 21 3.07 5.25 0.43
C PHE A 21 3.24 4.47 -0.89
N ALA A 22 2.82 3.21 -0.92
CA ALA A 22 2.91 2.35 -2.09
C ALA A 22 2.05 2.91 -3.25
N PRO A 23 2.65 3.17 -4.43
CA PRO A 23 1.91 3.67 -5.58
C PRO A 23 0.82 2.69 -6.03
N GLU A 24 1.04 1.39 -5.88
CA GLU A 24 0.07 0.34 -6.21
C GLU A 24 -1.21 0.47 -5.38
N CYS A 25 -1.09 0.86 -4.10
CA CYS A 25 -2.25 1.14 -3.27
C CYS A 25 -3.00 2.40 -3.75
N HIS A 26 -2.26 3.46 -4.10
CA HIS A 26 -2.84 4.73 -4.53
C HIS A 26 -3.57 4.58 -5.86
N GLU A 27 -3.00 3.84 -6.82
CA GLU A 27 -3.63 3.52 -8.11
C GLU A 27 -4.96 2.78 -7.92
N LYS A 28 -5.00 1.81 -6.99
CA LYS A 28 -6.23 1.10 -6.66
C LYS A 28 -7.28 2.04 -6.05
N TYR A 29 -6.90 2.97 -5.17
CA TYR A 29 -7.85 3.95 -4.65
C TYR A 29 -8.37 4.91 -5.73
N VAL A 30 -7.51 5.34 -6.65
CA VAL A 30 -7.94 6.14 -7.81
C VAL A 30 -8.97 5.40 -8.64
N SER A 31 -8.81 4.09 -8.85
CA SER A 31 -9.79 3.26 -9.57
C SER A 31 -11.16 3.15 -8.87
N LEU A 32 -11.21 3.43 -7.56
CA LEU A 32 -12.44 3.49 -6.76
C LEU A 32 -13.06 4.90 -6.75
N GLY A 33 -12.50 5.86 -7.50
CA GLY A 33 -13.02 7.23 -7.60
C GLY A 33 -12.42 8.23 -6.62
N PHE A 34 -11.39 7.85 -5.85
CA PHE A 34 -10.62 8.80 -5.05
C PHE A 34 -9.70 9.66 -5.93
N ALA A 35 -9.29 10.81 -5.40
CA ALA A 35 -8.33 11.66 -6.09
C ALA A 35 -6.94 11.01 -6.13
N ALA A 36 -6.16 11.37 -7.15
CA ALA A 36 -4.75 11.02 -7.19
C ALA A 36 -3.97 11.72 -6.05
N SER A 37 -2.75 11.23 -5.81
CA SER A 37 -1.83 11.82 -4.84
C SER A 37 -1.70 13.35 -5.05
N PRO A 38 -1.97 14.17 -4.02
CA PRO A 38 -1.97 15.63 -4.16
C PRO A 38 -0.57 16.23 -4.29
N ALA A 39 0.47 15.52 -3.84
CA ALA A 39 1.86 15.96 -3.88
C ALA A 39 2.82 14.79 -3.65
N LYS A 40 4.11 15.02 -3.91
CA LYS A 40 5.18 14.06 -3.62
C LYS A 40 6.22 14.67 -2.68
N ILE A 41 6.80 13.86 -1.81
CA ILE A 41 8.03 14.19 -1.06
C ILE A 41 9.14 13.30 -1.61
N GLY A 42 10.05 13.89 -2.38
CA GLY A 42 11.02 13.11 -3.16
C GLY A 42 10.30 12.18 -4.15
N ALA A 43 10.60 10.88 -4.10
CA ALA A 43 9.95 9.87 -4.92
C ALA A 43 8.62 9.34 -4.36
N VAL A 44 8.25 9.72 -3.13
CA VAL A 44 7.10 9.16 -2.41
C VAL A 44 5.85 9.99 -2.64
N ALA A 45 4.79 9.35 -3.14
CA ALA A 45 3.46 9.95 -3.27
C ALA A 45 2.81 10.15 -1.89
N LEU A 46 2.29 11.35 -1.64
CA LEU A 46 1.47 11.60 -0.46
C LEU A 46 0.07 11.05 -0.68
N PRO A 47 -0.57 10.46 0.34
CA PRO A 47 -1.89 9.89 0.16
C PRO A 47 -2.96 10.97 0.03
N ASP A 48 -3.99 10.69 -0.78
CA ASP A 48 -5.24 11.47 -0.76
C ASP A 48 -5.91 11.34 0.62
N GLY A 49 -6.38 12.46 1.19
CA GLY A 49 -6.91 12.50 2.55
C GLY A 49 -8.09 11.55 2.77
N PRO A 50 -9.18 11.65 1.97
CA PRO A 50 -10.27 10.69 1.99
C PRO A 50 -9.82 9.24 1.81
N ALA A 51 -9.02 8.92 0.79
CA ALA A 51 -8.53 7.54 0.59
C ALA A 51 -7.75 7.03 1.80
N TYR A 52 -6.88 7.87 2.37
CA TYR A 52 -6.08 7.57 3.55
C TYR A 52 -6.95 7.23 4.76
N PHE A 53 -7.92 8.09 5.09
CA PHE A 53 -8.82 7.88 6.24
C PHE A 53 -9.76 6.70 6.04
N ARG A 54 -10.13 6.43 4.79
CA ARG A 54 -11.04 5.34 4.49
C ARG A 54 -10.39 3.97 4.53
N SER A 55 -9.23 3.85 3.88
CA SER A 55 -8.46 2.61 3.79
C SER A 55 -7.99 2.13 5.17
N ARG A 56 -7.66 3.07 6.09
CA ARG A 56 -7.32 2.72 7.48
C ARG A 56 -8.54 2.38 8.33
N GLY A 57 -9.69 3.00 8.06
CA GLY A 57 -10.92 2.78 8.81
C GLY A 57 -11.64 1.50 8.42
N SER A 58 -11.41 0.99 7.21
CA SER A 58 -12.11 -0.18 6.66
C SER A 58 -11.86 -1.47 7.43
N VAL A 59 -10.72 -1.61 8.11
CA VAL A 59 -10.44 -2.76 9.00
C VAL A 59 -11.39 -2.85 10.19
N MET A 60 -12.06 -1.73 10.54
CA MET A 60 -13.11 -1.69 11.56
C MET A 60 -14.52 -1.82 10.95
N GLY A 61 -14.63 -1.96 9.63
CA GLY A 61 -15.90 -1.98 8.88
C GLY A 61 -16.35 -0.59 8.42
N GLN A 62 -17.65 -0.47 8.12
CA GLN A 62 -18.28 0.75 7.60
C GLN A 62 -18.53 1.80 8.70
N VAL A 63 -17.50 2.14 9.46
CA VAL A 63 -17.64 3.00 10.66
C VAL A 63 -17.69 4.50 10.31
N PRO A 64 -18.35 5.33 11.13
CA PRO A 64 -18.38 6.78 10.93
C PRO A 64 -17.05 7.45 11.29
N GLY A 65 -16.89 8.72 10.90
CA GLY A 65 -15.63 9.45 11.04
C GLY A 65 -15.19 9.67 12.48
N GLU A 66 -16.12 9.73 13.42
CA GLU A 66 -15.89 9.84 14.86
C GLU A 66 -15.15 8.62 15.40
N VAL A 67 -15.55 7.41 14.97
CA VAL A 67 -14.89 6.15 15.36
C VAL A 67 -13.48 6.09 14.78
N VAL A 68 -13.31 6.49 13.52
CA VAL A 68 -11.99 6.61 12.89
C VAL A 68 -11.12 7.60 13.66
N SER A 69 -11.63 8.79 13.94
CA SER A 69 -10.88 9.84 14.65
C SER A 69 -10.49 9.39 16.07
N ALA A 70 -11.39 8.74 16.80
CA ALA A 70 -11.14 8.23 18.15
C ALA A 70 -10.10 7.10 18.16
N ALA A 71 -10.17 6.17 17.21
CA ALA A 71 -9.24 5.06 17.10
C ALA A 71 -7.80 5.51 16.81
N PHE A 72 -7.64 6.60 16.06
CA PHE A 72 -6.31 7.05 15.63
C PHE A 72 -5.74 8.22 16.43
N GLY A 73 -6.57 8.99 17.15
CA GLY A 73 -6.20 9.96 18.21
C GLY A 73 -5.31 11.17 17.82
N VAL A 74 -4.58 11.10 16.71
CA VAL A 74 -3.53 12.06 16.31
C VAL A 74 -4.06 13.12 15.33
N PHE A 75 -5.21 12.88 14.71
CA PHE A 75 -5.74 13.72 13.63
C PHE A 75 -6.83 14.66 14.12
N ASN A 76 -6.88 15.87 13.56
CA ASN A 76 -7.95 16.84 13.83
C ASN A 76 -9.30 16.28 13.34
N PRO A 77 -10.30 16.08 14.23
CA PRO A 77 -11.61 15.56 13.85
C PRO A 77 -12.29 16.40 12.76
N ALA A 78 -12.07 17.72 12.74
CA ALA A 78 -12.63 18.61 11.71
C ALA A 78 -12.15 18.28 10.29
N VAL A 79 -11.03 17.57 10.14
CA VAL A 79 -10.52 17.06 8.86
C VAL A 79 -10.97 15.62 8.62
N VAL A 80 -10.93 14.78 9.65
CA VAL A 80 -11.24 13.34 9.52
C VAL A 80 -12.70 13.09 9.16
N LEU A 81 -13.63 13.72 9.88
CA LEU A 81 -15.06 13.48 9.73
C LEU A 81 -15.56 13.75 8.30
N PRO A 82 -15.32 14.92 7.69
CA PRO A 82 -15.79 15.18 6.32
C PRO A 82 -15.09 14.30 5.29
N ALA A 83 -13.79 14.01 5.45
CA ALA A 83 -13.06 13.13 4.54
C ALA A 83 -13.59 11.69 4.56
N VAL A 84 -13.93 11.18 5.75
CA VAL A 84 -14.55 9.86 5.93
C VAL A 84 -15.94 9.81 5.32
N ALA A 85 -16.77 10.83 5.58
CA ALA A 85 -18.12 10.90 5.04
C ALA A 85 -18.11 10.93 3.51
N TYR A 86 -17.23 11.74 2.91
CA TYR A 86 -17.03 11.77 1.47
C TYR A 86 -16.52 10.44 0.91
N GLY A 87 -15.53 9.81 1.54
CA GLY A 87 -15.02 8.52 1.04
C GLY A 87 -16.09 7.42 1.00
N TRP A 88 -17.08 7.48 1.88
CA TRP A 88 -18.24 6.58 1.89
C TRP A 88 -19.28 6.83 0.81
N THR A 89 -19.25 7.99 0.15
CA THR A 89 -20.08 8.17 -1.04
C THR A 89 -19.46 7.51 -2.27
N LEU A 90 -18.17 7.16 -2.23
CA LEU A 90 -17.43 6.60 -3.36
C LEU A 90 -17.34 5.07 -3.33
N THR A 91 -17.17 4.49 -2.14
CA THR A 91 -16.94 3.05 -1.98
C THR A 91 -17.41 2.55 -0.61
N ASP A 92 -17.33 1.24 -0.40
CA ASP A 92 -17.63 0.57 0.86
C ASP A 92 -16.37 0.00 1.54
N ALA A 93 -16.51 -0.35 2.82
CA ALA A 93 -15.40 -0.87 3.62
C ALA A 93 -14.76 -2.15 3.06
N ALA A 94 -15.54 -3.11 2.58
CA ALA A 94 -14.99 -4.37 2.07
C ALA A 94 -14.24 -4.16 0.76
N THR A 95 -14.77 -3.31 -0.11
CA THR A 95 -14.15 -2.97 -1.39
C THR A 95 -12.82 -2.25 -1.21
N ILE A 96 -12.75 -1.24 -0.35
CA ILE A 96 -11.50 -0.50 -0.14
C ILE A 96 -10.47 -1.29 0.69
N GLU A 97 -10.91 -2.15 1.61
CA GLU A 97 -10.01 -3.08 2.32
C GLU A 97 -9.36 -4.05 1.34
N ARG A 98 -10.13 -4.63 0.42
CA ARG A 98 -9.58 -5.48 -0.64
C ARG A 98 -8.58 -4.72 -1.51
N ALA A 99 -8.93 -3.52 -1.96
CA ALA A 99 -8.04 -2.67 -2.74
C ALA A 99 -6.72 -2.37 -2.01
N ARG A 100 -6.79 -2.11 -0.69
CA ARG A 100 -5.61 -1.93 0.18
C ARG A 100 -4.76 -3.20 0.24
N THR A 101 -5.39 -4.36 0.47
CA THR A 101 -4.70 -5.65 0.61
C THR A 101 -4.06 -6.11 -0.72
N ASP A 102 -4.75 -5.92 -1.84
CA ASP A 102 -4.22 -6.21 -3.16
C ASP A 102 -3.04 -5.28 -3.52
N GLY A 103 -3.17 -3.99 -3.24
CA GLY A 103 -2.09 -3.02 -3.43
C GLY A 103 -0.88 -3.31 -2.54
N ALA A 104 -1.09 -3.74 -1.30
CA ALA A 104 -0.03 -4.09 -0.36
C ALA A 104 0.75 -5.35 -0.76
N SER A 105 0.05 -6.34 -1.31
CA SER A 105 0.62 -7.64 -1.65
C SER A 105 1.26 -7.68 -3.04
N SER A 106 0.86 -6.80 -3.95
CA SER A 106 1.38 -6.76 -5.34
C SER A 106 2.91 -6.65 -5.41
N PRO A 107 3.58 -5.74 -4.67
CA PRO A 107 5.05 -5.69 -4.65
C PRO A 107 5.70 -6.97 -4.10
N MET A 108 5.05 -7.66 -3.16
CA MET A 108 5.57 -8.87 -2.54
C MET A 108 5.50 -10.06 -3.49
N VAL A 109 4.38 -10.20 -4.20
CA VAL A 109 4.22 -11.22 -5.25
C VAL A 109 5.31 -11.03 -6.31
N TRP A 110 5.59 -9.78 -6.68
CA TRP A 110 6.65 -9.48 -7.63
C TRP A 110 8.05 -9.81 -7.09
N LEU A 111 8.39 -9.40 -5.88
CA LEU A 111 9.68 -9.71 -5.23
C LEU A 111 9.89 -11.21 -5.03
N ALA A 112 8.84 -11.93 -4.62
CA ALA A 112 8.87 -13.37 -4.48
C ALA A 112 9.08 -14.03 -5.86
N ALA A 113 8.30 -13.65 -6.88
CA ALA A 113 8.44 -14.18 -8.23
C ALA A 113 9.83 -13.90 -8.82
N SER A 114 10.39 -12.70 -8.64
CA SER A 114 11.77 -12.37 -9.05
C SER A 114 12.81 -13.22 -8.32
N SER A 115 12.59 -13.55 -7.04
CA SER A 115 13.46 -14.45 -6.29
C SER A 115 13.33 -15.91 -6.72
N TYR A 116 12.15 -16.35 -7.17
CA TYR A 116 11.94 -17.68 -7.76
C TYR A 116 12.47 -17.79 -9.21
N CYS A 117 12.52 -16.68 -9.97
CA CYS A 117 13.12 -16.63 -11.30
C CYS A 117 14.66 -16.76 -11.32
N VAL A 118 15.32 -16.76 -10.14
CA VAL A 118 16.76 -17.09 -10.03
C VAL A 118 17.06 -18.59 -10.21
N TRP A 119 16.04 -19.45 -10.34
CA TRP A 119 16.26 -20.87 -10.61
C TRP A 119 15.69 -21.33 -11.97
N PRO A 120 16.50 -21.32 -13.05
CA PRO A 120 16.11 -21.99 -14.28
C PRO A 120 16.54 -23.45 -14.22
N THR A 121 15.55 -24.35 -14.17
CA THR A 121 15.72 -25.65 -14.82
C THR A 121 15.86 -25.42 -16.32
N ARG A 122 17.10 -25.24 -16.79
CA ARG A 122 17.58 -25.63 -18.12
C ARG A 122 19.07 -25.33 -18.25
N GLY A 123 19.86 -26.41 -18.35
CA GLY A 123 21.04 -26.51 -19.21
C GLY A 123 22.18 -25.54 -18.94
N CYS A 124 23.23 -26.05 -18.31
CA CYS A 124 24.58 -25.50 -18.38
C CYS A 124 24.97 -25.16 -19.82
N GLY A 125 25.45 -23.93 -20.03
CA GLY A 125 26.21 -23.57 -21.22
C GLY A 125 25.86 -22.20 -21.79
N VAL A 126 26.37 -21.13 -21.18
CA VAL A 126 27.41 -20.24 -21.74
C VAL A 126 27.60 -19.05 -20.79
N ASN A 127 28.86 -18.66 -20.55
CA ASN A 127 29.24 -17.48 -19.78
C ASN A 127 28.68 -16.21 -20.45
N HIS A 128 27.65 -15.60 -19.87
CA HIS A 128 27.36 -14.19 -20.08
C HIS A 128 27.26 -13.47 -18.73
N PRO A 129 27.84 -12.26 -18.60
CA PRO A 129 27.72 -11.48 -17.38
C PRO A 129 26.25 -11.10 -17.18
N VAL A 130 25.78 -11.30 -15.96
CA VAL A 130 24.46 -10.86 -15.45
C VAL A 130 24.17 -9.41 -15.87
N PRO A 131 23.04 -9.11 -16.55
CA PRO A 131 22.62 -7.73 -16.71
C PRO A 131 22.17 -7.18 -15.35
N HIS A 132 22.63 -5.97 -15.03
CA HIS A 132 22.16 -5.25 -13.86
C HIS A 132 20.67 -4.91 -14.01
N ILE A 133 19.99 -4.79 -12.87
CA ILE A 133 18.54 -4.53 -12.67
C ILE A 133 17.93 -3.38 -13.50
N VAL A 134 18.76 -2.56 -14.15
CA VAL A 134 18.39 -1.39 -14.96
C VAL A 134 18.12 -1.72 -16.43
N ASP A 135 18.60 -2.84 -16.96
CA ASP A 135 18.47 -3.14 -18.41
C ASP A 135 17.08 -3.69 -18.80
N CYS A 136 16.31 -4.25 -17.86
CA CYS A 136 14.97 -4.77 -18.14
C CYS A 136 13.89 -3.68 -18.31
N MET A 137 14.19 -2.41 -17.99
CA MET A 137 13.23 -1.31 -18.10
C MET A 137 13.25 -0.59 -19.47
N VAL A 138 14.15 -0.94 -20.39
CA VAL A 138 14.37 -0.18 -21.65
C VAL A 138 13.81 -0.88 -22.91
N LEU A 139 13.05 -1.98 -22.79
CA LEU A 139 12.53 -2.71 -23.96
C LEU A 139 11.02 -2.56 -24.22
N GLU A 140 10.40 -1.45 -23.78
CA GLU A 140 9.07 -1.03 -24.26
C GLU A 140 9.01 0.49 -24.48
N GLN A 141 9.68 0.97 -25.54
CA GLN A 141 9.34 2.17 -26.32
C GLN A 141 9.72 1.92 -27.78
#